data_AF-A0A5N8VN69-F1
#
_entry.id   AF-A0A5N8VN69-F1
#
_cell.length_a   1.000
_cell.length_b   1.000
_cell.length_c   1.000
_cell.angle_alpha   90.00
_cell.angle_beta   90.00
_cell.angle_gamma   90.00
#
_symmetry.space_group_name_H-M   'P 1'
#
loop_
_entity.id
_entity.type
_entity.pdbx_description
1 polymer ?
#
loop_
_entity_poly.entity_id
_entity_poly.type
_entity_poly.pdbx_seq_one_letter_code
_entity_poly.pdbx_strand_id
1 'polypeptide(L)'
;MTTTATPTARKRCRKTRTKKVNPRPPILASTLAATEIDLAPGREHMVCPDCRTWCPITGMNGTPKLVPHHTDPAGTPNTRRCTAGSDRRVTIDVTVGSWSTTLIEARPTIDSRRPTKVLPKPAPAPARAVAHIAARRQPVGRGPWILREMAWASAALEADRTDARRAQLPVGEVPTDAPAVPLTTLHPKHPMH
;
A
#
# COMPACT_ATOMS: atom_id res chain seq x y z
N MET A 1 -32.38 21.72 9.68
CA MET A 1 -31.75 20.64 8.88
C MET A 1 -30.55 20.13 9.65
N THR A 2 -30.62 18.92 10.20
CA THR A 2 -29.55 18.38 11.05
C THR A 2 -28.50 17.71 10.16
N THR A 3 -27.39 18.40 9.91
CA THR A 3 -26.21 17.79 9.25
C THR A 3 -25.71 16.64 10.11
N THR A 4 -26.01 15.41 9.69
CA THR A 4 -25.52 14.22 10.37
C THR A 4 -24.06 14.05 9.96
N ALA A 5 -23.14 14.30 10.89
CA ALA A 5 -21.72 14.10 10.64
C ALA A 5 -21.47 12.64 10.24
N THR A 6 -20.74 12.45 9.15
CA THR A 6 -20.38 11.13 8.62
C THR A 6 -19.67 10.31 9.69
N PRO A 7 -20.14 9.09 10.02
CA PRO A 7 -19.49 8.26 11.02
C PRO A 7 -18.10 7.83 10.54
N THR A 8 -17.09 8.19 11.31
CA THR A 8 -15.69 7.79 11.08
C THR A 8 -15.32 6.61 11.97
N ALA A 9 -14.56 5.67 11.42
CA ALA A 9 -14.01 4.54 12.15
C ALA A 9 -13.17 5.03 13.35
N ARG A 10 -13.56 4.60 14.56
CA ARG A 10 -12.85 4.94 15.80
C ARG A 10 -11.70 3.98 16.07
N LYS A 11 -10.65 4.50 16.72
CA LYS A 11 -9.57 3.68 17.29
C LYS A 11 -10.16 2.65 18.26
N ARG A 12 -9.69 1.41 18.15
CA ARG A 12 -10.17 0.29 18.96
C ARG A 12 -9.70 0.47 20.39
N CYS A 13 -10.61 0.33 21.35
CA CYS A 13 -10.27 0.34 22.77
C CYS A 13 -9.54 -0.95 23.13
N ARG A 14 -8.54 -0.90 24.02
CA ARG A 14 -7.85 -2.10 24.50
C ARG A 14 -8.71 -2.94 25.45
N LYS A 15 -9.58 -2.29 26.22
CA LYS A 15 -10.51 -2.93 27.15
C LYS A 15 -11.88 -2.30 27.04
N THR A 16 -12.92 -3.08 27.31
CA THR A 16 -14.31 -2.61 27.30
C THR A 16 -14.85 -2.60 28.73
N ARG A 17 -15.46 -1.48 29.15
CA ARG A 17 -16.08 -1.36 30.48
C ARG A 17 -17.46 -2.02 30.55
N THR A 18 -18.15 -2.17 29.42
CA THR A 18 -19.51 -2.69 29.37
C THR A 18 -19.53 -4.20 29.53
N LYS A 19 -20.52 -4.71 30.29
CA LYS A 19 -20.78 -6.16 30.41
C LYS A 19 -21.52 -6.74 29.19
N LYS A 20 -22.04 -5.91 28.28
CA LYS A 20 -22.77 -6.33 27.07
C LYS A 20 -22.03 -7.41 26.27
N VAL A 21 -22.75 -8.44 25.85
CA VAL A 21 -22.24 -9.54 25.03
C VAL A 21 -23.14 -9.70 23.81
N ASN A 22 -22.54 -10.00 22.66
CA ASN A 22 -23.28 -10.36 21.44
C ASN A 22 -23.92 -11.76 21.61
N PRO A 23 -25.21 -11.93 21.29
CA PRO A 23 -25.91 -13.21 21.47
C PRO A 23 -25.45 -14.33 20.51
N ARG A 24 -24.61 -14.01 19.50
CA ARG A 24 -24.06 -15.01 18.58
C ARG A 24 -23.21 -16.06 19.29
N PRO A 25 -23.08 -17.27 18.69
CA PRO A 25 -22.25 -18.33 19.24
C PRO A 25 -20.81 -17.84 19.51
N PRO A 26 -20.18 -18.28 20.62
CA PRO A 26 -18.79 -17.95 20.91
C PRO A 26 -17.85 -18.35 19.77
N ILE A 27 -16.79 -17.58 19.60
CA ILE A 27 -15.68 -17.97 18.71
C ILE A 27 -14.75 -18.87 19.50
N LEU A 28 -14.47 -20.06 18.99
CA LEU A 28 -13.51 -20.99 19.58
C LEU A 28 -12.11 -20.61 19.12
N ALA A 29 -11.18 -20.40 20.04
CA ALA A 29 -9.80 -20.04 19.71
C ALA A 29 -9.10 -21.10 18.86
N SER A 30 -9.37 -22.38 19.12
CA SER A 30 -8.87 -23.53 18.36
C SER A 30 -9.25 -23.53 16.88
N THR A 31 -10.32 -22.82 16.50
CA THR A 31 -10.78 -22.75 15.10
C THR A 31 -10.01 -21.73 14.25
N LEU A 32 -9.20 -20.89 14.87
CA LEU A 32 -8.37 -19.90 14.18
C LEU A 32 -6.99 -20.46 13.87
N ALA A 33 -6.36 -19.96 12.81
CA ALA A 33 -4.94 -20.25 12.60
C ALA A 33 -4.11 -19.69 13.77
N ALA A 34 -3.00 -20.36 14.12
CA ALA A 34 -2.11 -19.87 15.18
C ALA A 34 -1.60 -18.44 14.88
N THR A 35 -1.49 -18.06 13.61
CA THR A 35 -1.12 -16.71 13.15
C THR A 35 -2.25 -15.68 13.20
N GLU A 36 -3.50 -16.11 13.42
CA GLU A 36 -4.69 -15.25 13.51
C GLU A 36 -5.12 -14.98 14.96
N ILE A 37 -4.36 -15.48 15.94
CA ILE A 37 -4.57 -15.25 17.36
C ILE A 37 -3.23 -14.99 18.05
N ASP A 38 -3.20 -13.99 18.92
CA ASP A 38 -2.10 -13.71 19.84
C ASP A 38 -2.62 -13.93 21.26
N LEU A 39 -2.08 -14.93 21.96
CA LEU A 39 -2.41 -15.24 23.35
C LEU A 39 -1.29 -14.86 24.32
N ALA A 40 -0.29 -14.10 23.86
CA ALA A 40 0.79 -13.63 24.73
C ALA A 40 0.20 -12.76 25.85
N PRO A 41 0.65 -12.93 27.11
CA PRO A 41 0.13 -12.18 28.24
C PRO A 41 0.13 -10.66 28.02
N GLY A 42 -1.04 -10.05 28.17
CA GLY A 42 -1.27 -8.62 27.97
C GLY A 42 -1.43 -8.18 26.51
N ARG A 43 -1.29 -9.09 25.54
CA ARG A 43 -1.46 -8.85 24.11
C ARG A 43 -2.51 -9.77 23.51
N GLU A 44 -3.51 -10.14 24.29
CA GLU A 44 -4.57 -11.04 23.85
C GLU A 44 -5.40 -10.36 22.74
N HIS A 45 -5.17 -10.78 21.49
CA HIS A 45 -5.83 -10.27 20.30
C HIS A 45 -6.15 -11.42 19.37
N MET A 46 -7.18 -11.26 18.55
CA MET A 46 -7.46 -12.22 17.48
C MET A 46 -8.06 -11.51 16.28
N VAL A 47 -7.93 -12.15 15.12
CA VAL A 47 -8.64 -11.76 13.91
C VAL A 47 -10.12 -12.04 14.10
N CYS A 48 -10.96 -11.02 13.93
CA CYS A 48 -12.40 -11.21 13.90
C CYS A 48 -12.79 -12.02 12.65
N PRO A 49 -13.48 -13.16 12.76
CA PRO A 49 -13.84 -13.98 11.59
C PRO A 49 -14.81 -13.28 10.65
N ASP A 50 -15.61 -12.34 11.16
CA ASP A 50 -16.63 -11.63 10.38
C ASP A 50 -16.08 -10.44 9.57
N CYS A 51 -15.04 -9.74 10.07
CA CYS A 51 -14.49 -8.55 9.41
C CYS A 51 -12.98 -8.56 9.17
N ARG A 52 -12.30 -9.65 9.53
CA ARG A 52 -10.87 -9.89 9.36
C ARG A 52 -9.93 -8.88 10.03
N THR A 53 -10.44 -7.97 10.86
CA THR A 53 -9.55 -7.08 11.61
C THR A 53 -9.03 -7.72 12.89
N TRP A 54 -7.78 -7.41 13.22
CA TRP A 54 -7.20 -7.68 14.53
C TRP A 54 -7.91 -6.90 15.64
N CYS A 55 -8.44 -7.62 16.61
CA CYS A 55 -9.26 -7.09 17.68
C CYS A 55 -8.76 -7.56 19.04
N PRO A 56 -8.55 -6.66 20.01
CA PRO A 56 -8.27 -7.03 21.39
C PRO A 56 -9.36 -7.93 21.98
N ILE A 57 -8.93 -8.90 22.77
CA ILE A 57 -9.79 -9.71 23.63
C ILE A 57 -9.80 -9.06 25.02
N THR A 58 -10.98 -8.79 25.54
CA THR A 58 -11.14 -8.21 26.88
C THR A 58 -11.83 -9.18 27.81
N GLY A 59 -11.63 -9.02 29.13
CA GLY A 59 -12.27 -9.88 30.13
C GLY A 59 -11.65 -11.28 30.25
N MET A 60 -10.34 -11.42 30.01
CA MET A 60 -9.61 -12.70 30.10
C MET A 60 -9.84 -13.46 31.43
N ASN A 61 -10.03 -12.74 32.54
CA ASN A 61 -10.27 -13.32 33.87
C ASN A 61 -11.77 -13.59 34.17
N GLY A 62 -12.65 -13.50 33.18
CA GLY A 62 -14.09 -13.62 33.38
C GLY A 62 -14.80 -14.12 32.14
N THR A 63 -15.37 -13.20 31.35
CA THR A 63 -16.02 -13.53 30.08
C THR A 63 -15.23 -12.93 28.93
N PRO A 64 -14.29 -13.68 28.33
CA PRO A 64 -13.51 -13.19 27.20
C PRO A 64 -14.43 -12.84 26.04
N LYS A 65 -14.19 -11.68 25.42
CA LYS A 65 -14.93 -11.22 24.24
C LYS A 65 -14.12 -10.23 23.42
N LEU A 66 -14.47 -10.11 22.15
CA LEU A 66 -13.91 -9.07 21.29
C LEU A 66 -14.38 -7.69 21.75
N VAL A 67 -13.44 -6.76 21.83
CA VAL A 67 -13.79 -5.35 22.04
C VAL A 67 -14.66 -4.84 20.88
N PRO A 68 -15.53 -3.86 21.13
CA PRO A 68 -16.27 -3.24 20.06
C PRO A 68 -15.36 -2.58 19.03
N HIS A 69 -15.66 -2.84 17.75
CA HIS A 69 -14.77 -2.41 16.68
C HIS A 69 -15.51 -2.16 15.36
N HIS A 70 -14.84 -1.41 14.49
CA HIS A 70 -15.28 -1.12 13.12
C HIS A 70 -14.68 -2.13 12.13
N THR A 71 -15.30 -2.24 10.96
CA THR A 71 -14.79 -3.10 9.87
C THR A 71 -13.49 -2.56 9.27
N ASP A 72 -13.34 -1.24 9.25
CA ASP A 72 -12.25 -0.55 8.56
C ASP A 72 -11.20 0.02 9.52
N PRO A 73 -10.02 0.42 9.01
CA PRO A 73 -9.01 1.16 9.77
C PRO A 73 -9.57 2.42 10.40
N ALA A 74 -8.98 2.84 11.53
CA ALA A 74 -9.39 4.07 12.19
C ALA A 74 -9.16 5.29 11.27
N GLY A 75 -10.12 6.22 11.26
CA GLY A 75 -10.09 7.39 10.37
C GLY A 75 -10.84 7.21 9.05
N THR A 76 -11.23 5.99 8.67
CA THR A 76 -12.02 5.75 7.46
C THR A 76 -13.44 6.34 7.61
N PRO A 77 -13.90 7.21 6.69
CA PRO A 77 -15.25 7.76 6.72
C PRO A 77 -16.30 6.71 6.32
N ASN A 78 -17.57 6.97 6.62
CA ASN A 78 -18.71 6.11 6.26
C ASN A 78 -18.61 4.66 6.76
N THR A 79 -17.81 4.43 7.80
CA THR A 79 -17.53 3.09 8.31
C THR A 79 -18.61 2.63 9.28
N ARG A 80 -18.98 1.35 9.18
CA ARG A 80 -19.92 0.71 10.09
C ARG A 80 -19.21 -0.04 11.20
N ARG A 81 -19.86 -0.13 12.36
CA ARG A 81 -19.43 -1.05 13.42
C ARG A 81 -19.64 -2.49 12.92
N CYS A 82 -18.70 -3.38 13.22
CA CYS A 82 -18.87 -4.82 12.97
C CYS A 82 -19.96 -5.37 13.91
N THR A 83 -21.20 -5.46 13.44
CA THR A 83 -22.37 -5.92 14.22
C THR A 83 -22.28 -7.40 14.59
N ALA A 84 -21.68 -8.18 13.69
CA ALA A 84 -21.51 -9.62 13.79
C ALA A 84 -20.45 -10.05 14.81
N GLY A 85 -19.32 -9.33 14.86
CA GLY A 85 -18.14 -9.68 15.66
C GLY A 85 -17.89 -8.82 16.89
N SER A 86 -18.41 -7.58 16.95
CA SER A 86 -18.26 -6.74 18.15
C SER A 86 -18.93 -7.38 19.36
N ASP A 87 -18.29 -7.31 20.52
CA ASP A 87 -18.79 -7.84 21.79
C ASP A 87 -19.05 -9.36 21.77
N ARG A 88 -18.57 -10.09 20.74
CA ARG A 88 -18.77 -11.54 20.59
C ARG A 88 -17.86 -12.30 21.55
N ARG A 89 -18.44 -13.30 22.25
CA ARG A 89 -17.70 -14.14 23.21
C ARG A 89 -16.58 -14.89 22.49
N VAL A 90 -15.50 -15.07 23.22
CA VAL A 90 -14.39 -15.92 22.81
C VAL A 90 -14.22 -17.01 23.86
N THR A 91 -14.15 -18.26 23.41
CA THR A 91 -13.78 -19.41 24.24
C THR A 91 -12.31 -19.69 23.97
N ILE A 92 -11.46 -19.48 24.97
CA ILE A 92 -10.03 -19.81 24.90
C ILE A 92 -9.87 -21.27 25.32
N ASP A 93 -10.03 -22.18 24.36
CA ASP A 93 -9.93 -23.63 24.50
C ASP A 93 -8.55 -24.20 24.14
N VAL A 94 -7.60 -23.31 23.82
CA VAL A 94 -6.19 -23.65 23.59
C VAL A 94 -5.33 -23.08 24.71
N THR A 95 -4.29 -23.81 25.09
CA THR A 95 -3.32 -23.31 26.06
C THR A 95 -2.35 -22.35 25.40
N VAL A 96 -1.83 -21.38 26.15
CA VAL A 96 -0.79 -20.46 25.64
C VAL A 96 0.44 -21.24 25.18
N GLY A 97 0.83 -22.29 25.91
CA GLY A 97 1.95 -23.16 25.57
C GLY A 97 1.74 -23.86 24.23
N SER A 98 0.61 -24.57 24.06
CA SER A 98 0.31 -25.28 22.80
C SER A 98 0.23 -24.33 21.61
N TRP A 99 -0.43 -23.18 21.76
CA TRP A 99 -0.46 -22.14 20.73
C TRP A 99 0.95 -21.66 20.37
N SER A 100 1.79 -21.36 21.37
CA SER A 100 3.16 -20.88 21.15
C SER A 100 4.02 -21.89 20.41
N THR A 101 3.90 -23.18 20.75
CA THR A 101 4.57 -24.28 20.05
C THR A 101 4.14 -24.34 18.60
N THR A 102 2.83 -24.35 18.31
CA THR A 102 2.32 -24.36 16.93
C THR A 102 2.80 -23.15 16.14
N LEU A 103 2.87 -21.96 16.74
CA LEU A 103 3.37 -20.76 16.08
C LEU A 103 4.87 -20.87 15.72
N ILE A 104 5.68 -21.46 16.60
CA ILE A 104 7.11 -21.69 16.38
C ILE A 104 7.32 -22.74 15.28
N GLU A 105 6.60 -23.86 15.33
CA GLU A 105 6.69 -24.95 14.36
C GLU A 105 6.15 -24.56 12.97
N ALA A 106 5.07 -23.77 12.91
CA ALA A 106 4.49 -23.30 11.65
C ALA A 106 5.35 -22.22 10.98
N ARG A 107 6.34 -21.65 11.69
CA ARG A 107 7.26 -20.68 11.10
C ARG A 107 8.12 -21.42 10.08
N PRO A 108 8.00 -21.15 8.78
CA PRO A 108 8.83 -21.81 7.78
C PRO A 108 10.28 -21.59 8.20
N THR A 109 11.04 -22.67 8.33
CA THR A 109 12.37 -22.67 8.93
C THR A 109 13.23 -21.66 8.21
N ILE A 110 13.37 -20.45 8.77
CA ILE A 110 14.27 -19.42 8.24
C ILE A 110 15.70 -19.99 8.23
N ASP A 111 15.97 -20.96 9.10
CA ASP A 111 17.17 -21.77 9.16
C ASP A 111 17.48 -22.54 7.86
N SER A 112 16.48 -22.85 7.03
CA SER A 112 16.70 -23.45 5.71
C SER A 112 17.24 -22.47 4.67
N ARG A 113 17.16 -21.15 4.93
CA ARG A 113 17.75 -20.15 4.05
C ARG A 113 19.27 -20.20 4.22
N ARG A 114 19.96 -20.88 3.29
CA ARG A 114 21.40 -20.71 3.15
C ARG A 114 21.72 -19.22 3.00
N PRO A 115 22.64 -18.67 3.79
CA PRO A 115 23.16 -17.34 3.55
C PRO A 115 23.71 -17.29 2.12
N THR A 116 23.14 -16.45 1.27
CA THR A 116 23.77 -16.11 -0.01
C THR A 116 24.99 -15.26 0.31
N LYS A 117 26.17 -15.71 -0.14
CA LYS A 117 27.40 -14.91 -0.05
C LYS A 117 27.15 -13.58 -0.74
N VAL A 118 27.08 -12.49 0.03
CA VAL A 118 26.96 -11.14 -0.53
C VAL A 118 28.28 -10.82 -1.23
N LEU A 119 28.27 -10.81 -2.56
CA LEU A 119 29.39 -10.32 -3.36
C LEU A 119 29.41 -8.79 -3.26
N PRO A 120 30.53 -8.17 -2.83
CA PRO A 120 30.66 -6.73 -2.85
C PRO A 120 30.43 -6.20 -4.27
N LYS A 121 29.65 -5.12 -4.39
CA LYS A 121 29.51 -4.42 -5.67
C LYS A 121 30.91 -3.98 -6.13
N PRO A 122 31.35 -4.30 -7.37
CA PRO A 122 32.64 -3.85 -7.87
C PRO A 122 32.74 -2.33 -7.74
N ALA A 123 33.87 -1.84 -7.23
CA ALA A 123 34.14 -0.41 -7.21
C ALA A 123 34.11 0.11 -8.66
N PRO A 124 33.48 1.27 -8.93
CA PRO A 124 33.53 1.86 -10.25
C PRO A 124 34.99 2.17 -10.60
N ALA A 125 35.35 1.98 -11.87
CA ALA A 125 36.66 2.37 -12.35
C ALA A 125 36.90 3.86 -12.06
N PRO A 126 38.12 4.26 -11.65
CA PRO A 126 38.44 5.65 -11.40
C PRO A 126 38.15 6.48 -12.64
N ALA A 127 37.52 7.65 -12.46
CA ALA A 127 37.27 8.57 -13.54
C ALA A 127 38.59 8.95 -14.22
N ARG A 128 38.57 9.03 -15.56
CA ARG A 128 39.76 9.34 -16.34
C ARG A 128 40.23 10.77 -16.03
N ALA A 129 41.53 10.97 -15.87
CA ALA A 129 42.09 12.28 -15.54
C ALA A 129 41.70 13.34 -16.59
N VAL A 130 41.32 14.53 -16.12
CA VAL A 130 40.83 15.66 -16.94
C VAL A 130 41.79 16.02 -18.08
N ALA A 131 43.11 15.83 -17.87
CA ALA A 131 44.14 16.04 -18.86
C ALA A 131 43.94 15.20 -20.16
N HIS A 132 43.38 14.00 -20.06
CA HIS A 132 43.11 13.15 -21.24
C HIS A 132 41.81 13.51 -21.98
N ILE A 133 40.92 14.26 -21.35
CA ILE A 133 39.67 14.75 -21.97
C ILE A 133 39.99 15.96 -22.87
N ALA A 134 40.86 16.86 -22.41
CA ALA A 134 41.28 18.03 -23.18
C ALA A 134 42.05 17.65 -24.46
N ALA A 135 42.89 16.61 -24.40
CA ALA A 135 43.66 16.13 -25.54
C ALA A 135 42.81 15.49 -26.66
N ARG A 136 41.53 15.20 -26.41
CA ARG A 136 40.60 14.59 -27.37
C ARG A 136 39.58 15.55 -27.97
N ARG A 137 39.78 16.87 -27.82
CA ARG A 137 39.14 17.85 -28.69
C ARG A 137 39.75 17.75 -30.09
N GLN A 138 39.30 16.77 -30.87
CA GLN A 138 39.45 16.86 -32.32
C GLN A 138 38.57 18.00 -32.84
N PRO A 139 39.08 18.86 -33.73
CA PRO A 139 38.24 19.79 -34.46
C PRO A 139 37.49 19.00 -35.55
N VAL A 140 36.35 18.41 -35.20
CA VAL A 140 35.40 17.94 -36.20
C VAL A 140 34.74 19.19 -36.80
N GLY A 141 34.81 19.31 -38.13
CA GLY A 141 34.54 20.52 -38.90
C GLY A 141 33.23 21.25 -38.56
N ARG A 142 33.24 22.56 -38.78
CA ARG A 142 32.05 23.42 -38.81
C ARG A 142 31.09 22.86 -39.88
N GLY A 143 29.94 22.29 -39.50
CA GLY A 143 29.05 21.70 -40.52
C GLY A 143 27.89 20.75 -40.14
N PRO A 144 27.40 20.61 -38.89
CA PRO A 144 26.16 19.84 -38.67
C PRO A 144 24.96 20.62 -38.09
N TRP A 145 25.16 21.78 -37.47
CA TRP A 145 24.06 22.44 -36.74
C TRP A 145 23.12 23.25 -37.64
N ILE A 146 23.64 23.89 -38.70
CA ILE A 146 22.83 24.67 -39.67
C ILE A 146 21.86 23.75 -40.42
N LEU A 147 22.32 22.57 -40.85
CA LEU A 147 21.47 21.57 -41.52
C LEU A 147 20.36 21.06 -40.60
N ARG A 148 20.67 20.91 -39.31
CA ARG A 148 19.69 20.52 -38.30
C ARG A 148 18.67 21.64 -38.08
N GLU A 149 19.10 22.89 -37.99
CA GLU A 149 18.20 24.04 -37.80
C GLU A 149 17.24 24.23 -38.99
N MET A 150 17.72 24.06 -40.23
CA MET A 150 16.86 24.05 -41.43
C MET A 150 15.86 22.88 -41.45
N ALA A 151 16.26 21.70 -40.96
CA ALA A 151 15.35 20.56 -40.83
C ALA A 151 14.25 20.81 -39.79
N TRP A 152 14.58 21.44 -38.66
CA TRP A 152 13.60 21.84 -37.64
C TRP A 152 12.64 22.91 -38.18
N ALA A 153 13.15 23.92 -38.90
CA ALA A 153 12.31 24.95 -39.51
C ALA A 153 11.32 24.37 -40.55
N SER A 154 11.77 23.41 -41.35
CA SER A 154 10.92 22.73 -42.34
C SER A 154 9.84 21.86 -41.66
N ALA A 155 10.21 21.13 -40.59
CA ALA A 155 9.27 20.33 -39.82
C ALA A 155 8.22 21.19 -39.10
N ALA A 156 8.60 22.35 -38.59
CA ALA A 156 7.68 23.28 -37.93
C ALA A 156 6.63 23.84 -38.91
N LEU A 157 7.02 24.19 -40.14
CA LEU A 157 6.09 24.66 -41.16
C LEU A 157 5.07 23.58 -41.56
N GLU A 158 5.50 22.32 -41.66
CA GLU A 158 4.61 21.24 -42.04
C GLU A 158 3.64 20.86 -40.91
N ALA A 159 4.08 20.97 -39.65
CA ALA A 159 3.21 20.85 -38.49
C ALA A 159 2.14 21.95 -38.48
N ASP A 160 2.50 23.21 -38.71
CA ASP A 160 1.58 24.34 -38.74
C ASP A 160 0.52 24.19 -39.86
N ARG A 161 0.94 23.76 -41.06
CA ARG A 161 0.01 23.42 -42.16
C ARG A 161 -0.94 22.29 -41.80
N THR A 162 -0.44 21.26 -41.14
CA THR A 162 -1.24 20.12 -40.71
C THR A 162 -2.28 20.55 -39.67
N ASP A 163 -1.90 21.38 -38.71
CA ASP A 163 -2.81 21.91 -37.69
C ASP A 163 -3.84 22.88 -38.29
N ALA A 164 -3.45 23.73 -39.24
CA ALA A 164 -4.40 24.57 -39.99
C ALA A 164 -5.45 23.72 -40.76
N ARG A 165 -5.03 22.59 -41.34
CA ARG A 165 -5.95 21.66 -42.00
C ARG A 165 -6.87 20.95 -40.99
N ARG A 166 -6.37 20.58 -39.80
CA ARG A 166 -7.21 20.02 -38.72
C ARG A 166 -8.24 21.03 -38.22
N ALA A 167 -7.87 22.31 -38.09
CA ALA A 167 -8.76 23.36 -37.63
C ALA A 167 -9.94 23.63 -38.59
N GLN A 168 -9.84 23.20 -39.85
CA GLN A 168 -10.88 23.33 -40.87
C GLN A 168 -11.79 22.10 -40.96
N LEU A 169 -11.56 21.05 -40.17
CA LEU A 169 -12.42 19.87 -40.16
C LEU A 169 -13.80 20.23 -39.58
N PRO A 170 -14.91 19.87 -40.26
CA PRO A 170 -16.24 20.05 -39.70
C PRO A 170 -16.41 19.21 -38.43
N VAL A 171 -17.24 19.70 -37.50
CA VAL A 171 -17.44 19.21 -36.12
C VAL A 171 -17.78 17.71 -35.98
N GLY A 172 -18.05 16.99 -37.09
CA GLY A 172 -18.37 15.56 -37.10
C GLY A 172 -17.24 14.59 -37.49
N GLU A 173 -16.07 15.06 -37.94
CA GLU A 173 -14.95 14.19 -38.38
C GLU A 173 -13.71 14.27 -37.46
N VAL A 174 -13.90 14.62 -36.18
CA VAL A 174 -12.79 14.57 -35.21
C VAL A 174 -12.52 13.10 -34.89
N PRO A 175 -11.27 12.59 -35.06
CA PRO A 175 -10.93 11.21 -34.72
C PRO A 175 -11.29 10.92 -33.26
N THR A 176 -12.26 10.03 -33.04
CA THR A 176 -12.83 9.72 -31.71
C THR A 176 -11.85 8.90 -30.83
N ASP A 177 -10.74 8.44 -31.42
CA ASP A 177 -9.78 7.52 -30.78
C ASP A 177 -8.61 8.20 -30.06
N ALA A 178 -8.62 9.53 -29.90
CA ALA A 178 -7.60 10.17 -29.06
C ALA A 178 -7.93 9.92 -27.58
N PRO A 179 -7.12 9.16 -26.82
CA PRO A 179 -7.34 9.01 -25.39
C PRO A 179 -7.26 10.39 -24.73
N ALA A 180 -8.23 10.70 -23.86
CA ALA A 180 -8.24 11.94 -23.11
C ALA A 180 -6.94 12.08 -22.31
N VAL A 181 -6.08 13.02 -22.71
CA VAL A 181 -4.83 13.28 -22.01
C VAL A 181 -5.14 14.13 -20.78
N PRO A 182 -4.85 13.65 -19.56
CA PRO A 182 -5.06 14.45 -18.36
C PRO A 182 -4.18 15.71 -18.41
N LEU A 183 -4.81 16.88 -18.30
CA LEU A 183 -4.15 18.20 -18.27
C LEU A 183 -3.37 18.46 -16.98
N THR A 184 -3.43 17.53 -16.03
CA THR A 184 -2.68 17.58 -14.78
C THR A 184 -1.39 16.78 -14.90
N THR A 185 -0.26 17.48 -14.98
CA THR A 185 1.07 16.90 -14.83
C THR A 185 1.21 16.31 -13.42
N LEU A 186 1.26 14.97 -13.33
CA LEU A 186 1.58 14.26 -12.10
C LEU A 186 3.06 14.52 -11.75
N HIS A 187 3.29 15.34 -10.74
CA HIS A 187 4.62 15.57 -10.18
C HIS A 187 4.93 14.45 -9.17
N PRO A 188 5.95 13.60 -9.39
CA PRO A 188 6.35 12.63 -8.40
C PRO A 188 6.94 13.36 -7.18
N LYS A 189 6.33 13.15 -6.00
CA LYS A 189 6.89 13.62 -4.73
C LYS A 189 8.01 12.64 -4.31
N HIS A 190 9.25 13.10 -4.32
CA HIS A 190 10.35 12.40 -3.69
C HIS A 190 10.21 12.47 -2.16
N PRO A 191 10.27 11.35 -1.43
CA PRO A 191 10.38 11.38 0.02
C PRO A 191 11.74 11.95 0.41
N MET A 192 11.73 13.01 1.22
CA MET A 192 12.94 13.51 1.86
C MET A 192 13.32 12.59 3.02
N HIS A 193 14.56 12.11 3.01
CA HIS A 193 15.23 11.47 4.13
C HIS A 193 16.17 12.46 4.79
#